data_AF-A0ABD4YIJ2-F1
#
_entry.id   AF-A0ABD4YIJ2-F1
#
_cell.length_a   1.000
_cell.length_b   1.000
_cell.length_c   1.000
_cell.angle_alpha   90.00
_cell.angle_beta   90.00
_cell.angle_gamma   90.00
#
_symmetry.space_group_name_H-M   'P 1'
#
loop_
_entity.id
_entity.type
_entity.pdbx_description
1 polymer ?
#
loop_
_entity_poly.entity_id
_entity_poly.type
_entity_poly.pdbx_seq_one_letter_code
_entity_poly.pdbx_strand_id
1 'polypeptide(L)'
;MANVLTTSHIQSAYSIASQVMDQSLSLKQGVAQLITEGIGATYAQDLINIYRYMRLGRCYHRTINVEATNYFLRQLFEDGGTEYLSPAINATHQHIDYYERHQKLTLHRKRRVVADLEHLLGGSVIAHHETFEKEVHAALADSSSARKARLAARPHVKPERVVLRSTMFVRNPDVVAETLHRAGGVCEECDQPAPFTRKSNGMPYLEVHHKIRLADGGLDTLENAVALCPNCHRASHYG
;
A
#
# COMPACT_ATOMS: atom_id res chain seq x y z
N MET A 1 35.14 -8.75 10.37
CA MET A 1 34.05 -9.66 10.80
C MET A 1 32.74 -8.92 10.61
N ALA A 2 31.78 -9.49 9.89
CA ALA A 2 30.48 -8.85 9.72
C ALA A 2 29.82 -8.71 11.10
N ASN A 3 29.54 -7.48 11.52
CA ASN A 3 28.96 -7.19 12.82
C ASN A 3 27.48 -7.62 12.75
N VAL A 4 27.20 -8.88 13.07
CA VAL A 4 25.83 -9.43 13.03
C VAL A 4 25.05 -8.76 14.15
N LEU A 5 24.02 -7.97 13.80
CA LEU A 5 23.12 -7.40 14.78
C LEU A 5 22.40 -8.52 15.53
N THR A 6 22.45 -8.47 16.86
CA THR A 6 21.55 -9.26 17.71
C THR A 6 20.17 -8.63 17.69
N THR A 7 19.14 -9.38 18.12
CA THR A 7 17.79 -8.81 18.31
C THR A 7 17.81 -7.60 19.23
N SER A 8 18.62 -7.65 20.31
CA SER A 8 18.79 -6.51 21.24
C SER A 8 19.36 -5.27 20.54
N HIS A 9 20.36 -5.43 19.67
CA HIS A 9 20.93 -4.29 18.93
C HIS A 9 19.88 -3.65 18.00
N ILE A 10 19.02 -4.44 17.37
CA ILE A 10 17.96 -3.93 16.48
C ILE A 10 16.93 -3.12 17.29
N GLN A 11 16.53 -3.65 18.46
CA GLN A 11 15.58 -2.99 19.36
C GLN A 11 16.11 -1.65 19.87
N SER A 12 17.34 -1.64 20.38
CA SER A 12 17.98 -0.40 20.83
C SER A 12 18.19 0.60 19.71
N ALA A 13 18.62 0.16 18.53
CA ALA A 13 18.77 1.02 17.36
C ALA A 13 17.46 1.71 16.98
N TYR A 14 16.34 0.99 17.02
CA TYR A 14 15.01 1.55 16.78
C TYR A 14 14.66 2.61 17.82
N SER A 15 14.76 2.26 19.12
CA SER A 15 14.40 3.16 20.22
C SER A 15 15.21 4.45 20.20
N ILE A 16 16.54 4.34 20.06
CA ILE A 16 17.45 5.48 20.00
C ILE A 16 17.19 6.33 18.74
N ALA A 17 16.92 5.70 17.59
CA ALA A 17 16.59 6.43 16.38
C ALA A 17 15.28 7.22 16.50
N SER A 18 14.26 6.66 17.16
CA SER A 18 13.01 7.39 17.49
C SER A 18 13.30 8.60 18.36
N GLN A 19 14.08 8.42 19.44
CA GLN A 19 14.47 9.51 20.34
C GLN A 19 15.23 10.63 19.61
N VAL A 20 16.10 10.28 18.67
CA VAL A 20 16.80 11.26 17.82
C VAL A 20 15.84 11.97 16.86
N MET A 21 14.86 11.26 16.29
CA MET A 21 13.85 11.86 15.40
C MET A 21 12.96 12.88 16.14
N ASP A 22 12.58 12.55 17.38
CA ASP A 22 11.75 13.39 18.25
C ASP A 22 12.58 14.45 19.01
N GLN A 23 13.88 14.58 18.69
CA GLN A 23 14.81 15.56 19.24
C GLN A 23 15.09 15.44 20.74
N SER A 24 14.70 14.33 21.37
CA SER A 24 15.07 14.02 22.77
C SER A 24 16.55 13.63 22.91
N LEU A 25 17.18 13.15 21.83
CA LEU A 25 18.63 12.97 21.72
C LEU A 25 19.17 13.66 20.47
N SER A 26 20.39 14.19 20.55
CA SER A 26 21.13 14.56 19.32
C SER A 26 21.64 13.31 18.60
N LEU A 27 21.87 13.41 17.28
CA LEU A 27 22.49 12.32 16.50
C LEU A 27 23.82 11.86 17.13
N LYS A 28 24.63 12.78 17.63
CA LYS A 28 25.91 12.47 18.28
C LYS A 28 25.71 11.63 19.55
N GLN A 29 24.72 11.97 20.37
CA GLN A 29 24.38 11.21 21.59
C GLN A 29 23.81 9.83 21.24
N GLY A 30 22.90 9.75 20.26
CA GLY A 30 22.34 8.46 19.84
C GLY A 30 23.40 7.51 19.30
N VAL A 31 24.32 7.99 18.45
CA VAL A 31 25.44 7.19 17.95
C VAL A 31 26.34 6.71 19.11
N ALA A 32 26.65 7.58 20.08
CA ALA A 32 27.46 7.21 21.24
C ALA A 32 26.82 6.12 22.12
N GLN A 33 25.49 6.16 22.28
CA GLN A 33 24.76 5.12 23.03
C GLN A 33 24.84 3.77 22.31
N LEU A 34 24.58 3.72 21.00
CA LEU A 34 24.68 2.48 20.21
C LEU A 34 26.10 1.90 20.18
N ILE A 35 27.14 2.75 20.23
CA ILE A 35 28.54 2.28 20.34
C ILE A 35 28.78 1.57 21.68
N THR A 36 28.20 2.08 22.76
CA THR A 36 28.31 1.45 24.10
C THR A 36 27.69 0.06 24.11
N GLU A 37 26.69 -0.18 23.26
CA GLU A 37 26.06 -1.49 23.07
C GLU A 37 26.83 -2.41 22.09
N GLY A 38 27.97 -1.97 21.56
CA GLY A 38 28.82 -2.78 20.67
C GLY A 38 28.51 -2.61 19.18
N ILE A 39 27.65 -1.67 18.79
CA ILE A 39 27.37 -1.37 17.38
C ILE A 39 28.45 -0.42 16.85
N GLY A 40 29.10 -0.80 15.75
CA GLY A 40 30.14 0.04 15.14
C GLY A 40 29.62 1.43 14.73
N ALA A 41 30.41 2.48 14.99
CA ALA A 41 29.99 3.87 14.85
C ALA A 41 29.32 4.23 13.51
N THR A 42 29.92 3.83 12.38
CA THR A 42 29.36 4.07 11.05
C THR A 42 28.00 3.42 10.88
N TYR A 43 27.86 2.18 11.37
CA TYR A 43 26.62 1.43 11.23
C TYR A 43 25.53 1.92 12.17
N ALA A 44 25.89 2.36 13.39
CA ALA A 44 24.99 3.06 14.30
C ALA A 44 24.39 4.32 13.66
N GLN A 45 25.23 5.12 12.99
CA GLN A 45 24.77 6.31 12.27
C GLN A 45 23.86 5.94 11.09
N ASP A 46 24.19 4.89 10.32
CA ASP A 46 23.36 4.41 9.22
C ASP A 46 21.97 3.94 9.70
N LEU A 47 21.90 3.21 10.82
CA LEU A 47 20.63 2.75 11.42
C LEU A 47 19.73 3.93 11.80
N ILE A 48 20.27 4.95 12.47
CA ILE A 48 19.51 6.15 12.85
C ILE A 48 19.02 6.90 11.60
N ASN A 49 19.89 7.05 10.59
CA ASN A 49 19.51 7.73 9.36
C ASN A 49 18.45 6.95 8.55
N ILE A 50 18.55 5.62 8.49
CA ILE A 50 17.57 4.77 7.80
C ILE A 50 16.19 4.88 8.46
N TYR A 51 16.11 4.84 9.80
CA TYR A 51 14.86 5.12 10.51
C TYR A 51 14.27 6.47 10.11
N ARG A 52 15.09 7.52 10.08
CA ARG A 52 14.67 8.87 9.63
C ARG A 52 14.17 8.87 8.18
N TYR A 53 14.87 8.20 7.27
CA TYR A 53 14.44 8.08 5.88
C TYR A 53 13.12 7.31 5.74
N MET A 54 12.94 6.24 6.52
CA MET A 54 11.68 5.50 6.62
C MET A 54 10.54 6.39 7.10
N ARG A 55 10.69 7.11 8.21
CA ARG A 55 9.68 8.06 8.72
C ARG A 55 9.33 9.16 7.70
N LEU A 56 10.30 9.60 6.91
CA LEU A 56 10.12 10.65 5.90
C LEU A 56 9.67 10.13 4.52
N GLY A 57 9.61 8.81 4.32
CA GLY A 57 9.23 8.20 3.04
C GLY A 57 10.22 8.39 1.90
N ARG A 58 11.50 8.55 2.21
CA ARG A 58 12.57 8.84 1.24
C ARG A 58 13.49 7.62 1.05
N CYS A 59 14.01 7.44 -0.16
CA CYS A 59 15.01 6.42 -0.46
C CYS A 59 16.24 6.53 0.45
N TYR A 60 16.72 5.39 0.94
CA TYR A 60 18.00 5.26 1.64
C TYR A 60 18.93 4.33 0.84
N HIS A 61 20.21 4.71 0.71
CA HIS A 61 21.17 3.96 -0.12
C HIS A 61 22.06 3.01 0.68
N ARG A 62 22.11 3.18 2.02
CA ARG A 62 22.79 2.25 2.94
C ARG A 62 21.88 1.06 3.21
N THR A 63 22.45 -0.13 3.42
CA THR A 63 21.66 -1.35 3.63
C THR A 63 21.67 -1.78 5.09
N ILE A 64 20.53 -2.26 5.56
CA ILE A 64 20.38 -3.00 6.81
C ILE A 64 19.89 -4.41 6.50
N ASN A 65 20.13 -5.37 7.38
CA ASN A 65 19.66 -6.74 7.16
C ASN A 65 18.12 -6.82 7.14
N VAL A 66 17.60 -7.96 6.68
CA VAL A 66 16.15 -8.13 6.49
C VAL A 66 15.41 -8.16 7.83
N GLU A 67 16.06 -8.69 8.86
CA GLU A 67 15.54 -8.77 10.23
C GLU A 67 15.30 -7.37 10.82
N ALA A 68 16.26 -6.47 10.67
CA ALA A 68 16.14 -5.07 11.10
C ALA A 68 15.09 -4.31 10.29
N THR A 69 15.02 -4.53 8.97
CA THR A 69 13.95 -3.96 8.14
C THR A 69 12.56 -4.39 8.62
N ASN A 70 12.36 -5.70 8.84
CA ASN A 70 11.08 -6.22 9.33
C ASN A 70 10.73 -5.65 10.71
N TYR A 71 11.70 -5.61 11.63
CA TYR A 71 11.48 -5.06 12.96
C TYR A 71 11.09 -3.58 12.91
N PHE A 72 11.84 -2.76 12.16
CA PHE A 72 11.58 -1.32 12.06
C PHE A 72 10.20 -1.05 11.48
N LEU A 73 9.82 -1.73 10.39
CA LEU A 73 8.50 -1.55 9.78
C LEU A 73 7.37 -1.96 10.75
N ARG A 74 7.51 -3.09 11.46
CA ARG A 74 6.51 -3.53 12.44
C ARG A 74 6.35 -2.56 13.60
N GLN A 75 7.46 -2.12 14.20
CA GLN A 75 7.39 -1.17 15.31
C GLN A 75 6.87 0.20 14.88
N LEU A 76 7.18 0.66 13.67
CA LEU A 76 6.59 1.89 13.15
C LEU A 76 5.07 1.79 13.06
N PHE A 77 4.54 0.62 12.70
CA PHE A 77 3.09 0.38 12.72
C PHE A 77 2.52 0.33 14.13
N GLU A 78 3.20 -0.32 15.08
CA GLU A 78 2.75 -0.33 16.49
C GLU A 78 2.73 1.07 17.11
N ASP A 79 3.74 1.90 16.81
CA ASP A 79 3.90 3.24 17.41
C ASP A 79 2.97 4.29 16.80
N GLY A 80 2.71 4.23 15.50
CA GLY A 80 1.99 5.29 14.77
C GLY A 80 1.08 4.80 13.65
N GLY A 81 0.71 3.52 13.67
CA GLY A 81 -0.24 2.93 12.73
C GLY A 81 0.18 3.11 11.27
N THR A 82 -0.82 3.30 10.40
CA THR A 82 -0.61 3.46 8.97
C THR A 82 0.09 4.78 8.61
N GLU A 83 0.00 5.80 9.45
CA GLU A 83 0.69 7.09 9.26
C GLU A 83 2.21 6.90 9.22
N TYR A 84 2.75 6.01 10.06
CA TYR A 84 4.19 5.75 10.14
C TYR A 84 4.60 4.60 9.21
N LEU A 85 3.77 3.56 9.08
CA LEU A 85 4.08 2.42 8.22
C LEU A 85 4.10 2.79 6.74
N SER A 86 3.17 3.63 6.26
CA SER A 86 3.05 4.00 4.84
C SER A 86 4.31 4.65 4.26
N PRO A 87 4.86 5.74 4.86
CA PRO A 87 6.13 6.30 4.39
C PRO A 87 7.27 5.29 4.50
N ALA A 88 7.31 4.46 5.55
CA ALA A 88 8.39 3.51 5.76
C ALA A 88 8.43 2.39 4.72
N ILE A 89 7.26 1.87 4.33
CA ILE A 89 7.11 0.92 3.22
C ILE A 89 7.55 1.57 1.90
N ASN A 90 7.09 2.79 1.62
CA ASN A 90 7.49 3.53 0.42
C ASN A 90 9.01 3.77 0.34
N ALA A 91 9.64 4.15 1.46
CA ALA A 91 11.11 4.30 1.53
C ALA A 91 11.83 2.97 1.25
N THR A 92 11.27 1.86 1.74
CA THR A 92 11.86 0.52 1.57
C THR A 92 11.69 0.00 0.15
N HIS A 93 10.56 0.25 -0.52
CA HIS A 93 10.41 -0.02 -1.95
C HIS A 93 11.42 0.75 -2.80
N GLN A 94 11.55 2.06 -2.56
CA GLN A 94 12.55 2.87 -3.26
C GLN A 94 13.97 2.34 -3.05
N HIS A 95 14.31 1.90 -1.83
CA HIS A 95 15.59 1.26 -1.54
C HIS A 95 15.78 -0.03 -2.35
N ILE A 96 14.78 -0.91 -2.35
CA ILE A 96 14.83 -2.18 -3.09
C ILE A 96 15.06 -1.91 -4.59
N ASP A 97 14.23 -1.07 -5.20
CA ASP A 97 14.32 -0.76 -6.62
C ASP A 97 15.65 -0.11 -6.99
N TYR A 98 16.15 0.80 -6.14
CA TYR A 98 17.48 1.39 -6.30
C TYR A 98 18.56 0.30 -6.31
N TYR A 99 18.56 -0.59 -5.31
CA TYR A 99 19.59 -1.62 -5.17
C TYR A 99 19.55 -2.64 -6.31
N GLU A 100 18.36 -3.11 -6.69
CA GLU A 100 18.20 -4.12 -7.74
C GLU A 100 18.65 -3.59 -9.11
N ARG A 101 18.36 -2.32 -9.42
CA ARG A 101 18.82 -1.67 -10.66
C ARG A 101 20.34 -1.50 -10.71
N HIS A 102 20.97 -1.10 -9.61
CA HIS A 102 22.40 -0.76 -9.60
C HIS A 102 23.32 -1.97 -9.35
N GLN A 103 22.87 -2.97 -8.61
CA GLN A 103 23.68 -4.13 -8.20
C GLN A 103 23.38 -5.40 -9.01
N LYS A 104 22.40 -5.39 -9.92
CA LYS A 104 21.97 -6.55 -10.73
C LYS A 104 21.66 -7.80 -9.87
N LEU A 105 21.06 -7.57 -8.70
CA LEU A 105 20.64 -8.60 -7.74
C LEU A 105 19.15 -8.41 -7.44
N THR A 106 18.50 -9.41 -6.85
CA THR A 106 17.09 -9.31 -6.43
C THR A 106 16.97 -9.53 -4.93
N LEU A 107 16.34 -8.59 -4.22
CA LEU A 107 16.21 -8.59 -2.77
C LEU A 107 14.92 -9.30 -2.33
N HIS A 108 14.74 -10.55 -2.79
CA HIS A 108 13.51 -11.34 -2.60
C HIS A 108 12.98 -11.34 -1.16
N ARG A 109 13.86 -11.49 -0.16
CA ARG A 109 13.45 -11.53 1.25
C ARG A 109 12.89 -10.19 1.74
N LYS A 110 13.48 -9.06 1.31
CA LYS A 110 12.97 -7.72 1.67
C LYS A 110 11.66 -7.42 0.95
N ARG A 111 11.52 -7.82 -0.33
CA ARG A 111 10.24 -7.72 -1.05
C ARG A 111 9.12 -8.45 -0.33
N ARG A 112 9.38 -9.67 0.18
CA ARG A 112 8.40 -10.43 0.96
C ARG A 112 8.00 -9.71 2.25
N VAL A 113 8.97 -9.23 3.04
CA VAL A 113 8.68 -8.45 4.27
C VAL A 113 7.80 -7.24 3.99
N VAL A 114 8.10 -6.50 2.92
CA VAL A 114 7.31 -5.32 2.56
C VAL A 114 5.90 -5.74 2.14
N ALA A 115 5.76 -6.74 1.26
CA ALA A 115 4.46 -7.25 0.83
C ALA A 115 3.60 -7.74 2.01
N ASP A 116 4.19 -8.48 2.95
CA ASP A 116 3.50 -8.98 4.14
C ASP A 116 2.91 -7.83 4.99
N LEU A 117 3.63 -6.71 5.08
CA LEU A 117 3.22 -5.54 5.87
C LEU A 117 2.36 -4.54 5.08
N GLU A 118 2.44 -4.55 3.75
CA GLU A 118 1.57 -3.74 2.88
C GLU A 118 0.09 -4.11 3.01
N HIS A 119 -0.21 -5.37 3.35
CA HIS A 119 -1.58 -5.77 3.70
C HIS A 119 -2.14 -4.95 4.88
N LEU A 120 -1.30 -4.54 5.83
CA LEU A 120 -1.70 -3.67 6.95
C LEU A 120 -2.03 -2.24 6.49
N LEU A 121 -1.47 -1.78 5.36
CA LEU A 121 -1.80 -0.49 4.75
C LEU A 121 -3.11 -0.53 3.95
N GLY A 122 -3.35 -1.62 3.21
CA GLY A 122 -4.61 -1.85 2.50
C GLY A 122 -5.82 -1.99 3.43
N GLY A 123 -5.59 -2.43 4.68
CA GLY A 123 -6.60 -2.56 5.71
C GLY A 123 -7.28 -1.24 6.11
N SER A 124 -6.64 -0.08 5.97
CA SER A 124 -7.23 1.20 6.43
C SER A 124 -8.41 1.67 5.58
N VAL A 125 -8.34 1.51 4.25
CA VAL A 125 -9.46 1.88 3.35
C VAL A 125 -10.59 0.88 3.47
N ILE A 126 -10.25 -0.41 3.54
CA ILE A 126 -11.23 -1.49 3.69
C ILE A 126 -11.93 -1.36 5.05
N ALA A 127 -11.20 -1.17 6.15
CA ALA A 127 -11.79 -0.96 7.47
C ALA A 127 -12.63 0.32 7.56
N HIS A 128 -12.22 1.40 6.88
CA HIS A 128 -13.05 2.60 6.78
C HIS A 128 -14.36 2.33 6.04
N HIS A 129 -14.30 1.60 4.91
CA HIS A 129 -15.49 1.21 4.16
C HIS A 129 -16.39 0.29 4.97
N GLU A 130 -15.85 -0.74 5.64
CA GLU A 130 -16.61 -1.64 6.52
C GLU A 130 -17.27 -0.90 7.69
N THR A 131 -16.56 0.05 8.30
CA THR A 131 -17.11 0.88 9.38
C THR A 131 -18.24 1.75 8.85
N PHE A 132 -18.04 2.40 7.71
CA PHE A 132 -19.07 3.20 7.06
C PHE A 132 -20.30 2.37 6.68
N GLU A 133 -20.12 1.18 6.10
CA GLU A 133 -21.24 0.28 5.78
C GLU A 133 -22.01 -0.16 7.04
N LYS A 134 -21.31 -0.44 8.15
CA LYS A 134 -21.98 -0.71 9.45
C LYS A 134 -22.81 0.49 9.92
N GLU A 135 -22.28 1.71 9.80
CA GLU A 135 -23.02 2.94 10.15
C GLU A 135 -24.23 3.16 9.24
N VAL A 136 -24.09 2.88 7.94
CA VAL A 136 -25.20 2.92 6.96
C VAL A 136 -26.27 1.90 7.35
N HIS A 137 -25.89 0.65 7.65
CA HIS A 137 -26.83 -0.38 8.10
C HIS A 137 -27.56 0.01 9.39
N ALA A 138 -26.84 0.55 10.38
CA ALA A 138 -27.45 1.07 11.60
C ALA A 138 -28.44 2.21 11.29
N ALA A 139 -28.08 3.12 10.38
CA ALA A 139 -28.98 4.19 9.96
C ALA A 139 -30.18 3.70 9.15
N LEU A 140 -30.06 2.61 8.38
CA LEU A 140 -31.15 1.98 7.65
C LEU A 140 -32.16 1.31 8.58
N ALA A 141 -31.72 0.81 9.74
CA ALA A 141 -32.59 0.25 10.77
C ALA A 141 -33.52 1.31 11.40
N ASP A 142 -33.17 2.60 11.32
CA ASP A 142 -34.04 3.68 11.78
C ASP A 142 -35.19 4.00 10.83
N SER A 143 -36.15 4.79 11.31
CA SER A 143 -37.19 5.37 10.46
C SER A 143 -36.65 6.46 9.54
N SER A 144 -37.33 6.67 8.41
CA SER A 144 -37.02 7.75 7.47
C SER A 144 -37.11 9.13 8.13
N SER A 145 -38.05 9.35 9.05
CA SER A 145 -38.19 10.61 9.79
C SER A 145 -37.00 10.86 10.72
N ALA A 146 -36.52 9.83 11.43
CA ALA A 146 -35.35 9.94 12.31
C ALA A 146 -34.08 10.30 11.51
N ARG A 147 -33.84 9.65 10.37
CA ARG A 147 -32.73 10.01 9.46
C ARG A 147 -32.81 11.47 8.99
N LYS A 148 -33.99 11.91 8.54
CA LYS A 148 -34.20 13.29 8.07
C LYS A 148 -33.99 14.33 9.17
N ALA A 149 -34.42 14.04 10.40
CA ALA A 149 -34.19 14.91 11.55
C ALA A 149 -32.68 15.08 11.83
N ARG A 150 -31.89 13.98 11.80
CA ARG A 150 -30.42 14.06 11.94
C ARG A 150 -29.76 14.88 10.83
N LEU A 151 -30.24 14.76 9.58
CA LEU A 151 -29.73 15.54 8.46
C LEU A 151 -30.05 17.04 8.61
N ALA A 152 -31.25 17.39 9.07
CA ALA A 152 -31.66 18.78 9.28
C ALA A 152 -30.92 19.44 10.47
N ALA A 153 -30.57 18.67 11.49
CA ALA A 153 -29.81 19.15 12.65
C ALA A 153 -28.30 19.31 12.37
N ARG A 154 -27.78 18.73 11.28
CA ARG A 154 -26.35 18.77 10.95
C ARG A 154 -26.04 20.01 10.09
N PRO A 155 -25.01 20.81 10.43
CA PRO A 155 -24.57 21.89 9.56
C PRO A 155 -24.07 21.33 8.22
N HIS A 156 -24.39 22.03 7.12
CA HIS A 156 -23.91 21.69 5.78
C HIS A 156 -22.42 22.02 5.63
N VAL A 157 -21.58 21.14 6.15
CA VAL A 157 -20.13 21.22 6.01
C VAL A 157 -19.65 20.41 4.81
N LYS A 158 -18.58 20.88 4.17
CA LYS A 158 -17.89 20.08 3.16
C LYS A 158 -17.32 18.83 3.83
N PRO A 159 -17.45 17.64 3.23
CA PRO A 159 -16.81 16.45 3.78
C PRO A 159 -15.29 16.63 3.79
N GLU A 160 -14.67 16.04 4.80
CA GLU A 160 -13.21 15.99 4.90
C GLU A 160 -12.62 15.19 3.74
N ARG A 161 -11.45 15.61 3.25
CA ARG A 161 -10.75 14.94 2.16
C ARG A 161 -9.60 14.11 2.74
N VAL A 162 -9.63 12.81 2.48
CA VAL A 162 -8.53 11.90 2.78
C VAL A 162 -7.73 11.66 1.50
N VAL A 163 -6.40 11.80 1.56
CA VAL A 163 -5.50 11.53 0.43
C VAL A 163 -4.87 10.15 0.61
N LEU A 164 -5.08 9.26 -0.34
CA LEU A 164 -4.54 7.90 -0.37
C LEU A 164 -3.52 7.77 -1.50
N ARG A 165 -2.40 7.10 -1.25
CA ARG A 165 -1.44 6.69 -2.30
C ARG A 165 -1.75 5.26 -2.69
N SER A 166 -1.88 5.01 -3.99
CA SER A 166 -2.12 3.67 -4.54
C SER A 166 -1.06 3.28 -5.56
N THR A 167 -0.81 1.98 -5.66
CA THR A 167 0.02 1.36 -6.70
C THR A 167 -0.86 0.83 -7.81
N MET A 168 -0.38 0.90 -9.05
CA MET A 168 -1.09 0.38 -10.22
C MET A 168 -0.16 -0.44 -11.11
N PHE A 169 -0.72 -1.45 -11.77
CA PHE A 169 -0.03 -2.18 -12.82
C PHE A 169 -0.09 -1.39 -14.13
N VAL A 170 1.05 -1.27 -14.81
CA VAL A 170 1.10 -0.80 -16.20
C VAL A 170 0.63 -1.95 -17.09
N ARG A 171 -0.57 -1.81 -17.65
CA ARG A 171 -1.17 -2.83 -18.52
C ARG A 171 -0.73 -2.64 -19.97
N ASN A 172 -0.61 -3.73 -20.71
CA ASN A 172 -0.40 -3.73 -22.13
C ASN A 172 -1.68 -3.27 -22.84
N PRO A 173 -1.65 -2.13 -23.57
CA PRO A 173 -2.82 -1.61 -24.25
C PRO A 173 -3.36 -2.56 -25.34
N ASP A 174 -2.51 -3.38 -25.97
CA ASP A 174 -2.92 -4.28 -27.04
C ASP A 174 -3.77 -5.44 -26.50
N VAL A 175 -3.45 -5.95 -25.30
CA VAL A 175 -4.27 -6.96 -24.62
C VAL A 175 -5.68 -6.42 -24.37
N VAL A 176 -5.78 -5.18 -23.90
CA VAL A 176 -7.07 -4.53 -23.64
C VAL A 176 -7.84 -4.30 -24.94
N ALA A 177 -7.19 -3.75 -25.97
CA ALA A 177 -7.82 -3.44 -27.24
C ALA A 177 -8.34 -4.70 -27.94
N GLU A 178 -7.54 -5.75 -28.01
CA GLU A 178 -7.91 -7.01 -28.66
C GLU A 178 -9.03 -7.74 -27.89
N THR A 179 -9.01 -7.72 -26.55
CA THR A 179 -10.10 -8.28 -25.74
C THR A 179 -11.43 -7.56 -26.03
N LEU A 180 -11.41 -6.23 -26.13
CA LEU A 180 -12.61 -5.45 -26.46
C LEU A 180 -13.07 -5.69 -27.91
N HIS A 181 -12.13 -5.86 -28.84
CA HIS A 181 -12.42 -6.18 -30.23
C HIS A 181 -13.10 -7.55 -30.35
N ARG A 182 -12.51 -8.59 -29.74
CA ARG A 182 -13.06 -9.95 -29.65
C ARG A 182 -14.47 -9.97 -29.10
N ALA A 183 -14.74 -9.18 -28.06
CA ALA A 183 -16.04 -9.12 -27.41
C ALA A 183 -17.14 -8.47 -28.26
N GLY A 184 -16.79 -7.69 -29.29
CA GLY A 184 -17.78 -7.12 -30.22
C GLY A 184 -18.85 -6.23 -29.57
N GLY A 185 -18.59 -5.69 -28.38
CA GLY A 185 -19.57 -4.90 -27.63
C GLY A 185 -20.59 -5.72 -26.84
N VAL A 186 -20.38 -7.03 -26.70
CA VAL A 186 -21.19 -7.94 -25.88
C VAL A 186 -20.37 -8.41 -24.68
N CYS A 187 -20.99 -8.46 -23.50
CA CYS A 187 -20.35 -8.97 -22.29
C CYS A 187 -20.05 -10.47 -22.44
N GLU A 188 -18.81 -10.89 -22.17
CA GLU A 188 -18.38 -12.30 -22.31
C GLU A 188 -18.83 -13.20 -21.13
N GLU A 189 -19.61 -12.67 -20.18
CA GLU A 189 -20.15 -13.43 -19.02
C GLU A 189 -21.67 -13.60 -19.07
N CYS A 190 -22.42 -12.52 -19.35
CA CYS A 190 -23.88 -12.55 -19.34
C CYS A 190 -24.52 -12.45 -20.74
N ASP A 191 -23.69 -12.40 -21.79
CA ASP A 191 -24.09 -12.28 -23.19
C ASP A 191 -24.99 -11.07 -23.50
N GLN A 192 -25.06 -10.09 -22.59
CA GLN A 192 -25.80 -8.85 -22.81
C GLN A 192 -24.94 -7.82 -23.54
N PRO A 193 -25.54 -6.99 -24.41
CA PRO A 193 -24.83 -5.87 -25.03
C PRO A 193 -24.31 -4.90 -23.97
N ALA A 194 -23.26 -4.16 -24.31
CA ALA A 194 -22.73 -3.10 -23.46
C ALA A 194 -23.85 -2.13 -23.04
N PRO A 195 -23.87 -1.68 -21.77
CA PRO A 195 -24.98 -0.88 -21.23
C PRO A 195 -25.12 0.50 -21.87
N PHE A 196 -24.04 1.02 -22.45
CA PHE A 196 -24.03 2.30 -23.15
C PHE A 196 -22.83 2.41 -24.09
N THR A 197 -22.87 3.43 -24.94
CA THR A 197 -21.78 3.81 -25.83
C THR A 197 -20.97 4.96 -25.24
N ARG A 198 -19.64 4.86 -25.26
CA ARG A 198 -18.70 5.89 -24.80
C ARG A 198 -18.91 7.18 -25.59
N LYS A 199 -19.21 8.28 -24.91
CA LYS A 199 -19.32 9.61 -25.54
C LYS A 199 -18.02 10.08 -26.20
N SER A 200 -16.88 9.65 -25.69
CA SER A 200 -15.56 10.09 -26.15
C SER A 200 -15.15 9.51 -27.52
N ASN A 201 -15.61 8.31 -27.86
CA ASN A 201 -15.15 7.60 -29.06
C ASN A 201 -16.21 6.74 -29.76
N GLY A 202 -17.47 6.75 -29.31
CA GLY A 202 -18.55 6.01 -29.96
C GLY A 202 -18.48 4.48 -29.78
N MET A 203 -17.56 3.96 -28.96
CA MET A 203 -17.39 2.51 -28.76
C MET A 203 -18.30 1.97 -27.63
N PRO A 204 -18.79 0.72 -27.72
CA PRO A 204 -19.48 0.06 -26.61
C PRO A 204 -18.66 0.06 -25.31
N TYR A 205 -19.29 0.35 -24.17
CA TYR A 205 -18.61 0.37 -22.87
C TYR A 205 -18.58 -1.02 -22.22
N LEU A 206 -17.42 -1.68 -22.29
CA LEU A 206 -17.06 -2.83 -21.47
C LEU A 206 -15.77 -2.54 -20.69
N GLU A 207 -15.55 -3.31 -19.63
CA GLU A 207 -14.39 -3.24 -18.75
C GLU A 207 -13.59 -4.55 -18.88
N VAL A 208 -12.30 -4.45 -19.20
CA VAL A 208 -11.42 -5.63 -19.27
C VAL A 208 -10.97 -6.02 -17.87
N HIS A 209 -11.28 -7.26 -17.53
CA HIS A 209 -10.95 -7.92 -16.27
C HIS A 209 -9.95 -9.05 -16.53
N HIS A 210 -9.04 -9.28 -15.59
CA HIS A 210 -8.15 -10.44 -15.62
C HIS A 210 -8.73 -11.55 -14.75
N LYS A 211 -9.00 -12.73 -15.33
CA LYS A 211 -9.60 -13.89 -14.64
C LYS A 211 -8.80 -14.29 -13.40
N ILE A 212 -7.48 -14.38 -13.55
CA ILE A 212 -6.53 -14.34 -12.45
C ILE A 212 -6.07 -12.90 -12.32
N ARG A 213 -6.40 -12.24 -11.22
CA ARG A 213 -6.08 -10.82 -11.02
C ARG A 213 -4.57 -10.62 -11.08
N LEU A 214 -4.12 -9.50 -11.65
CA LEU A 214 -2.69 -9.14 -11.68
C LEU A 214 -2.09 -9.06 -10.27
N ALA A 215 -2.88 -8.61 -9.29
CA ALA A 215 -2.48 -8.57 -7.88
C ALA A 215 -2.22 -9.96 -7.27
N ASP A 216 -2.84 -11.01 -7.81
CA ASP A 216 -2.66 -12.40 -7.37
C ASP A 216 -1.60 -13.14 -8.23
N GLY A 217 -0.80 -12.40 -9.00
CA GLY A 217 0.22 -12.97 -9.89
C GLY A 217 -0.29 -13.38 -11.27
N GLY A 218 -1.50 -12.96 -11.65
CA GLY A 218 -2.02 -13.18 -13.00
C GLY A 218 -1.19 -12.48 -14.07
N LEU A 219 -1.07 -13.11 -15.24
CA LEU A 219 -0.34 -12.55 -16.38
C LEU A 219 -1.22 -11.61 -17.21
N ASP A 220 -0.63 -10.55 -17.75
CA ASP A 220 -1.32 -9.62 -18.65
C ASP A 220 -1.33 -10.17 -20.09
N THR A 221 -2.29 -11.05 -20.37
CA THR A 221 -2.38 -11.87 -21.58
C THR A 221 -3.84 -12.00 -22.04
N LEU A 222 -4.07 -12.31 -23.31
CA LEU A 222 -5.43 -12.43 -23.87
C LEU A 222 -6.22 -13.60 -23.27
N GLU A 223 -5.54 -14.68 -22.94
CA GLU A 223 -6.13 -15.89 -22.34
C GLU A 223 -6.68 -15.59 -20.94
N ASN A 224 -5.97 -14.71 -20.22
CA ASN A 224 -6.33 -14.27 -18.89
C ASN A 224 -7.28 -13.05 -18.91
N ALA A 225 -7.55 -12.43 -20.05
CA ALA A 225 -8.39 -11.23 -20.16
C ALA A 225 -9.82 -11.57 -20.64
N VAL A 226 -10.80 -10.87 -20.06
CA VAL A 226 -12.23 -10.98 -20.39
C VAL A 226 -12.88 -9.60 -20.38
N ALA A 227 -13.76 -9.30 -21.35
CA ALA A 227 -14.52 -8.07 -21.42
C ALA A 227 -15.88 -8.23 -20.75
N LEU A 228 -16.13 -7.45 -19.70
CA LEU A 228 -17.32 -7.55 -18.87
C LEU A 228 -18.12 -6.25 -18.87
N CYS A 229 -19.44 -6.35 -18.75
CA CYS A 229 -20.24 -5.19 -18.39
C CYS A 229 -19.94 -4.77 -16.93
N PRO A 230 -20.22 -3.52 -16.53
CA PRO A 230 -19.94 -3.05 -15.18
C PRO A 230 -20.55 -3.95 -14.08
N ASN A 231 -21.75 -4.48 -14.31
CA ASN A 231 -22.44 -5.33 -13.35
C ASN A 231 -21.71 -6.68 -13.17
N CYS A 232 -21.39 -7.39 -14.26
CA CYS A 232 -20.64 -8.65 -14.20
C CYS A 232 -19.22 -8.44 -13.67
N HIS A 233 -18.59 -7.32 -14.02
CA HIS A 233 -17.27 -6.99 -13.49
C HIS A 233 -17.29 -6.79 -11.97
N ARG A 234 -18.29 -6.08 -11.43
CA ARG A 234 -18.45 -5.95 -9.97
C ARG A 234 -18.83 -7.27 -9.30
N ALA A 235 -19.70 -8.07 -9.91
CA ALA A 235 -20.05 -9.40 -9.41
C ALA A 235 -18.81 -10.32 -9.32
N SER A 236 -17.90 -10.25 -10.30
CA SER A 236 -16.63 -11.00 -10.26
C SER A 236 -15.70 -10.61 -9.10
N HIS A 237 -15.92 -9.44 -8.49
CA HIS A 237 -15.13 -8.97 -7.34
C HIS A 237 -15.82 -9.18 -5.98
N TYR A 238 -17.15 -9.09 -5.93
CA TYR A 238 -17.93 -8.97 -4.69
C TYR A 238 -19.14 -9.89 -4.59
N GLY A 239 -19.54 -10.54 -5.70
CA GLY A 239 -20.76 -11.34 -5.82
C GLY A 239 -20.56 -12.81 -5.47
#